data_AF-A1VPY4-F1
#
_entry.id   AF-A1VPY4-F1
#
_cell.length_a   1.000
_cell.length_b   1.000
_cell.length_c   1.000
_cell.angle_alpha   90.00
_cell.angle_beta   90.00
_cell.angle_gamma   90.00
#
_symmetry.space_group_name_H-M   'P 1'
#
loop_
_entity.id
_entity.type
_entity.pdbx_description
1 polymer ?
#
loop_
_entity_poly.entity_id
_entity_poly.type
_entity_poly.pdbx_seq_one_letter_code
_entity_poly.pdbx_strand_id
1 'polypeptide(L)'
;MLAAPLLRCHVSYAGTTQVIETMPVADPYPVPSVDIGGRFRFKAVMVGSTARIDRILLYAYLDARTQPILVQEAKYLPPFKASAMPYPLTGEQHLYAGPVERELIYSCTLQGVRP
;
A
#
# COMPACT_ATOMS: atom_id res chain seq x y z
N MET A 1 -9.27 24.85 0.13
CA MET A 1 -9.76 23.58 -0.42
C MET A 1 -9.13 22.45 0.39
N LEU A 2 -9.91 21.50 0.91
CA LEU A 2 -9.36 20.28 1.53
C LEU A 2 -8.76 19.39 0.44
N ALA A 3 -7.54 18.88 0.65
CA ALA A 3 -6.87 17.98 -0.28
C ALA A 3 -7.65 16.66 -0.44
N ALA A 4 -7.60 16.07 -1.65
CA ALA A 4 -8.17 14.74 -1.88
C ALA A 4 -7.42 13.67 -1.05
N PRO A 5 -8.10 12.58 -0.64
CA PRO A 5 -7.42 11.49 0.06
C PRO A 5 -6.25 10.95 -0.74
N LEU A 6 -5.12 10.76 -0.07
CA LEU A 6 -3.91 10.20 -0.65
C LEU A 6 -3.27 9.22 0.34
N LEU A 7 -3.06 8.00 -0.13
CA LEU A 7 -2.19 7.03 0.52
C LEU A 7 -0.84 7.07 -0.19
N ARG A 8 0.23 7.27 0.58
CA ARG A 8 1.61 7.22 0.06
C ARG A 8 2.36 6.13 0.81
N CYS A 9 2.84 5.13 0.07
CA CYS A 9 3.63 4.03 0.59
C CYS A 9 5.09 4.15 0.11
N HIS A 10 6.03 4.11 1.04
CA HIS A 10 7.44 3.90 0.76
C HIS A 10 7.71 2.40 0.87
N VAL A 11 8.18 1.79 -0.22
CA VAL A 11 8.42 0.35 -0.31
C VAL A 11 9.86 0.12 -0.70
N SER A 12 10.64 -0.47 0.20
CA SER A 12 12.08 -0.65 0.07
C SER A 12 12.43 -2.12 -0.11
N TYR A 13 13.31 -2.39 -1.08
CA TYR A 13 13.93 -3.70 -1.28
C TYR A 13 15.38 -3.50 -1.71
N ALA A 14 16.30 -4.27 -1.10
CA ALA A 14 17.73 -4.27 -1.45
C ALA A 14 18.34 -2.85 -1.54
N GLY A 15 18.00 -1.98 -0.58
CA GLY A 15 18.50 -0.61 -0.51
C GLY A 15 17.86 0.40 -1.46
N THR A 16 16.88 -0.02 -2.29
CA THR A 16 16.14 0.89 -3.18
C THR A 16 14.71 1.07 -2.70
N THR A 17 14.27 2.32 -2.56
CA THR A 17 12.89 2.66 -2.16
C THR A 17 12.09 3.17 -3.35
N GLN A 18 10.92 2.58 -3.57
CA GLN A 18 9.89 3.10 -4.47
C GLN A 18 8.79 3.81 -3.67
N VAL A 19 8.26 4.90 -4.22
CA VAL A 19 7.11 5.62 -3.64
C VAL A 19 5.88 5.29 -4.48
N ILE A 20 4.87 4.70 -3.83
CA ILE A 20 3.61 4.33 -4.46
C ILE A 20 2.52 5.23 -3.89
N GLU A 21 1.91 6.03 -4.76
CA GLU A 21 0.78 6.90 -4.43
C GLU A 21 -0.52 6.28 -4.90
N THR A 22 -1.54 6.34 -4.05
CA THR A 22 -2.84 5.70 -4.30
C THR A 22 -3.96 6.65 -3.90
N MET A 23 -4.83 6.93 -4.88
CA MET A 23 -6.06 7.68 -4.70
C MET A 23 -7.26 6.72 -4.56
N PRO A 24 -8.39 7.15 -3.99
CA PRO A 24 -9.61 6.35 -3.94
C PRO A 24 -10.07 5.90 -5.32
N VAL A 25 -10.45 4.63 -5.44
CA VAL A 25 -11.10 4.05 -6.62
C VAL A 25 -12.40 3.36 -6.23
N ALA A 26 -13.38 3.35 -7.14
CA ALA A 26 -14.62 2.61 -6.95
C ALA A 26 -14.43 1.11 -7.23
N ASP A 27 -13.70 0.77 -8.29
CA ASP A 27 -13.39 -0.60 -8.67
C ASP A 27 -11.93 -0.96 -8.31
N PRO A 28 -11.71 -1.91 -7.37
CA PRO A 28 -10.38 -2.33 -6.94
C PRO A 28 -9.68 -3.33 -7.90
N TYR A 29 -10.42 -3.97 -8.81
CA TYR A 29 -9.89 -5.03 -9.67
C TYR A 29 -8.84 -4.55 -10.69
N PRO A 30 -9.03 -3.43 -11.41
CA PRO A 30 -8.07 -2.98 -12.41
C PRO A 30 -6.78 -2.40 -11.81
N VAL A 31 -6.71 -2.18 -10.49
CA VAL A 31 -5.52 -1.62 -9.84
C VAL A 31 -4.36 -2.63 -9.95
N PRO A 32 -3.26 -2.29 -10.65
CA PRO A 32 -2.14 -3.19 -10.82
C PRO A 32 -1.28 -3.29 -9.55
N SER A 33 -0.54 -4.39 -9.41
CA SER A 33 0.59 -4.44 -8.49
C SER A 33 1.84 -3.82 -9.13
N VAL A 34 2.64 -3.11 -8.34
CA VAL A 34 3.91 -2.54 -8.74
C VAL A 34 5.03 -3.56 -8.55
N ASP A 35 5.92 -3.70 -9.54
CA ASP A 35 7.13 -4.52 -9.41
C ASP A 35 8.16 -3.85 -8.50
N ILE A 36 8.65 -4.60 -7.52
CA ILE A 36 9.67 -4.16 -6.57
C ILE A 36 10.93 -4.99 -6.79
N GLY A 37 11.82 -4.47 -7.62
CA GLY A 37 13.15 -5.03 -7.88
C GLY A 37 13.13 -6.41 -8.54
N GLY A 38 12.06 -6.79 -9.25
CA GLY A 38 11.90 -8.11 -9.87
C GLY A 38 11.81 -9.27 -8.87
N ARG A 39 11.50 -8.97 -7.60
CA ARG A 39 11.48 -9.96 -6.51
C ARG A 39 10.22 -9.92 -5.68
N PHE A 40 9.65 -8.74 -5.50
CA PHE A 40 8.35 -8.57 -4.84
C PHE A 40 7.40 -7.83 -5.76
N ARG A 41 6.10 -7.95 -5.49
CA ARG A 41 5.09 -7.04 -6.03
C ARG A 41 4.33 -6.42 -4.88
N PHE A 42 4.04 -5.13 -4.97
CA PHE A 42 3.26 -4.42 -3.96
C PHE A 42 2.00 -3.82 -4.60
N LYS A 43 0.83 -4.13 -4.06
CA LYS A 43 -0.46 -3.58 -4.53
C LYS A 43 -1.13 -2.84 -3.39
N ALA A 44 -1.26 -1.53 -3.54
CA ALA A 44 -2.04 -0.67 -2.65
C ALA A 44 -3.36 -0.32 -3.32
N VAL A 45 -4.46 -0.50 -2.59
CA VAL A 45 -5.81 -0.18 -3.08
C VAL A 45 -6.54 0.61 -2.01
N MET A 46 -6.99 1.82 -2.36
CA MET A 46 -7.91 2.60 -1.55
C MET A 46 -9.29 2.55 -2.20
N VAL A 47 -10.24 1.87 -1.57
CA VAL A 47 -11.62 1.78 -2.10
C VAL A 47 -12.44 2.90 -1.51
N GLY A 48 -13.20 3.60 -2.37
CA GLY A 48 -14.13 4.64 -1.98
C GLY A 48 -14.15 5.80 -2.98
N SER A 49 -14.33 7.00 -2.47
CA SER A 49 -14.35 8.25 -3.23
C SER A 49 -13.52 9.33 -2.53
N THR A 50 -13.45 10.52 -3.13
CA THR A 50 -12.80 11.68 -2.51
C THR A 50 -13.53 12.17 -1.25
N ALA A 51 -14.79 11.77 -1.05
CA ALA A 51 -15.58 12.14 0.12
C ALA A 51 -15.51 11.10 1.25
N ARG A 52 -15.30 9.82 0.93
CA ARG A 52 -15.33 8.71 1.89
C ARG A 52 -14.40 7.59 1.45
N ILE A 53 -13.55 7.14 2.36
CA ILE A 53 -12.75 5.92 2.20
C ILE A 53 -13.50 4.77 2.85
N ASP A 54 -13.72 3.70 2.10
CA ASP A 54 -14.47 2.52 2.54
C ASP A 54 -13.54 1.46 3.15
N ARG A 55 -12.35 1.28 2.55
CA ARG A 55 -11.29 0.39 3.03
C ARG A 55 -9.97 0.68 2.31
N ILE A 56 -8.87 0.31 2.94
CA ILE A 56 -7.55 0.25 2.31
C ILE A 56 -7.03 -1.19 2.39
N LEU A 57 -6.54 -1.70 1.27
CA LEU A 57 -5.98 -3.04 1.14
C LEU A 57 -4.54 -2.90 0.65
N LEU A 58 -3.60 -3.51 1.37
CA LEU A 58 -2.20 -3.61 1.00
C LEU A 58 -1.86 -5.08 0.79
N TYR A 59 -1.31 -5.40 -0.37
CA TYR A 59 -0.85 -6.74 -0.70
C TYR A 59 0.64 -6.69 -1.00
N ALA A 60 1.38 -7.61 -0.38
CA ALA A 60 2.75 -7.90 -0.74
C ALA A 60 2.81 -9.32 -1.30
N TYR A 61 3.42 -9.46 -2.47
CA TYR A 61 3.64 -10.74 -3.13
C TYR A 61 5.13 -10.98 -3.31
N LEU A 62 5.55 -12.23 -3.19
CA LEU A 62 6.83 -12.70 -3.68
C LEU A 62 6.67 -13.03 -5.17
N ASP A 63 7.54 -12.51 -6.02
CA ASP A 63 7.56 -12.87 -7.43
C ASP A 63 8.19 -14.25 -7.61
N ALA A 64 7.43 -15.19 -8.17
CA ALA A 64 7.83 -16.57 -8.37
C ALA A 64 7.56 -17.02 -9.82
N ARG A 65 8.22 -18.10 -10.24
CA ARG A 65 8.29 -18.51 -11.66
C ARG A 65 6.92 -18.71 -12.32
N THR A 66 5.98 -19.33 -11.61
CA THR A 66 4.66 -19.67 -12.16
C THR A 66 3.66 -18.54 -11.98
N GLN A 67 3.58 -18.01 -10.75
CA GLN A 67 2.69 -16.92 -10.39
C GLN A 67 3.20 -16.23 -9.12
N PRO A 68 2.90 -14.95 -8.90
CA PRO A 68 3.16 -14.28 -7.64
C PRO A 68 2.48 -15.00 -6.47
N ILE A 69 3.20 -15.13 -5.35
CA ILE A 69 2.72 -15.78 -4.13
C ILE A 69 2.40 -14.69 -3.11
N LEU A 70 1.21 -14.70 -2.53
CA LEU A 70 0.83 -13.75 -1.48
C LEU A 70 1.66 -13.98 -0.22
N VAL A 71 2.37 -12.94 0.22
CA VAL A 71 3.15 -12.93 1.47
C VAL A 71 2.33 -12.27 2.59
N GLN A 72 1.65 -11.17 2.29
CA GLN A 72 0.80 -10.47 3.24
C GLN A 72 -0.40 -9.83 2.53
N GLU A 73 -1.58 -9.91 3.15
CA GLU A 73 -2.70 -9.02 2.93
C GLU A 73 -3.00 -8.26 4.24
N ALA A 74 -2.97 -6.93 4.19
CA ALA A 74 -3.37 -6.07 5.30
C ALA A 74 -4.60 -5.23 4.90
N LYS A 75 -5.63 -5.27 5.74
CA LYS A 75 -6.90 -4.58 5.51
C LYS A 75 -7.15 -3.57 6.62
N TYR A 76 -7.31 -2.30 6.24
CA TYR A 76 -7.65 -1.19 7.12
C TYR A 76 -9.06 -0.73 6.85
N LEU A 77 -9.85 -0.58 7.91
CA LEU A 77 -11.26 -0.18 7.87
C LEU A 77 -11.44 1.15 8.60
N PRO A 78 -12.47 1.94 8.24
CA PRO A 78 -12.84 3.15 8.97
C PRO A 78 -13.21 2.85 10.44
N PRO A 79 -13.18 3.85 11.34
CA PRO A 79 -12.94 5.26 11.05
C PRO A 79 -11.46 5.60 10.79
N PHE A 80 -11.20 6.36 9.72
CA PHE A 80 -9.90 6.94 9.47
C PHE A 80 -9.82 8.32 10.13
N LYS A 81 -8.65 8.69 10.64
CA LYS A 81 -8.44 10.01 11.26
C LYS A 81 -8.55 11.09 10.19
N ALA A 82 -9.50 12.01 10.36
CA ALA A 82 -9.58 13.21 9.53
C ALA A 82 -8.31 14.06 9.70
N SER A 83 -7.58 14.27 8.61
CA SER A 83 -6.30 14.99 8.65
C SER A 83 -5.91 15.46 7.26
N ALA A 84 -5.58 16.75 7.13
CA ALA A 84 -4.93 17.29 5.94
C ALA A 84 -3.45 16.91 5.86
N MET A 85 -2.80 16.71 7.01
CA MET A 85 -1.40 16.29 7.10
C MET A 85 -1.27 14.77 7.09
N PRO A 86 -0.21 14.20 6.50
CA PRO A 86 0.02 12.77 6.52
C PRO A 86 0.26 12.25 7.93
N TYR A 87 -0.42 11.14 8.26
CA TYR A 87 -0.21 10.37 9.48
C TYR A 87 0.15 8.92 9.14
N PRO A 88 0.93 8.24 9.99
CA PRO A 88 1.32 6.84 9.74
C PRO A 88 0.10 5.94 9.84
N LEU A 89 -0.28 5.30 8.72
CA LEU A 89 -1.36 4.32 8.69
C LEU A 89 -0.87 2.95 9.16
N THR A 90 0.34 2.57 8.76
CA THR A 90 0.87 1.21 8.98
C THR A 90 1.99 1.15 10.01
N GLY A 91 2.70 2.27 10.25
CA GLY A 91 4.06 2.21 10.78
C GLY A 91 5.03 1.56 9.77
N GLU A 92 6.23 1.22 10.21
CA GLU A 92 7.16 0.41 9.40
C GLU A 92 6.80 -1.08 9.53
N GLN A 93 6.84 -1.79 8.41
CA GLN A 93 6.51 -3.20 8.29
C GLN A 93 7.68 -3.90 7.61
N HIS A 94 8.07 -5.07 8.14
CA HIS A 94 9.12 -5.92 7.58
C HIS A 94 8.51 -7.26 7.20
N LEU A 95 8.68 -7.66 5.94
CA LEU A 95 8.21 -8.93 5.42
C LEU A 95 9.40 -9.73 4.89
N TYR A 96 9.52 -10.98 5.34
CA TYR A 96 10.58 -11.90 4.92
C TYR A 96 9.98 -13.01 4.08
N ALA A 97 10.45 -13.19 2.84
CA ALA A 97 9.97 -14.25 1.97
C ALA A 97 11.00 -14.70 0.93
N GLY A 98 10.81 -15.91 0.42
CA GLY A 98 11.63 -16.47 -0.67
C GLY A 98 13.02 -16.94 -0.22
N PRO A 99 13.89 -17.30 -1.18
CA PRO A 99 15.23 -17.81 -0.88
C PRO A 99 16.07 -16.79 -0.13
N VAL A 100 16.83 -17.26 0.86
CA VAL A 100 17.71 -16.47 1.74
C VAL A 100 17.01 -15.31 2.46
N GLU A 101 15.74 -15.49 2.84
CA GLU A 101 14.97 -14.56 3.69
C GLU A 101 14.99 -13.12 3.18
N ARG A 102 14.64 -12.93 1.90
CA ARG A 102 14.59 -11.58 1.31
C ARG A 102 13.64 -10.71 2.11
N GLU A 103 14.10 -9.52 2.44
CA GLU A 103 13.35 -8.55 3.23
C GLU A 103 12.74 -7.48 2.32
N LEU A 104 11.41 -7.34 2.37
CA LEU A 104 10.66 -6.21 1.87
C LEU A 104 10.26 -5.34 3.06
N ILE A 105 10.56 -4.05 3.00
CA ILE A 105 10.18 -3.08 4.04
C ILE A 105 9.14 -2.14 3.44
N TYR A 106 8.06 -1.85 4.15
CA TYR A 106 7.17 -0.76 3.73
C TYR A 106 6.62 0.06 4.90
N SER A 107 6.29 1.31 4.60
CA SER A 107 5.48 2.16 5.46
C SER A 107 4.53 3.00 4.61
N CYS A 108 3.29 3.14 5.06
CA CYS A 108 2.29 3.96 4.38
C CYS A 108 1.75 5.06 5.29
N THR A 109 1.56 6.23 4.70
CA THR A 109 0.90 7.39 5.31
C THR A 109 -0.42 7.67 4.61
N LEU A 110 -1.38 8.20 5.37
CA LEU A 110 -2.68 8.63 4.85
C LEU A 110 -2.89 10.12 5.18
N GLN A 111 -3.41 10.87 4.22
CA GLN A 111 -3.76 12.28 4.33
C GLN A 111 -4.99 12.62 3.50
N GLY A 112 -5.52 13.84 3.66
CA GLY A 112 -6.66 14.33 2.88
C GLY A 112 -8.00 13.69 3.26
N VAL A 113 -8.05 13.01 4.42
CA VAL A 113 -9.29 12.41 4.93
C VAL A 113 -10.18 13.51 5.46
N ARG A 114 -11.43 13.55 4.98
CA ARG A 114 -12.44 14.53 5.42
C ARG A 114 -13.01 14.13 6.80
N PRO A 115 -13.43 15.12 7.61
CA PRO A 115 -14.20 14.88 8.84
C PRO A 115 -15.47 14.08 8.59
#